data_AF-A0AAD4TMY4-F1
#
_entry.id   AF-A0AAD4TMY4-F1
#
_cell.length_a   1.000
_cell.length_b   1.000
_cell.length_c   1.000
_cell.angle_alpha   90.00
_cell.angle_beta   90.00
_cell.angle_gamma   90.00
#
_symmetry.space_group_name_H-M   'P 1'
#
loop_
_entity.id
_entity.type
_entity.pdbx_description
1 polymer ?
#
loop_
_entity_poly.entity_id
_entity_poly.type
_entity_poly.pdbx_seq_one_letter_code
_entity_poly.pdbx_strand_id
1 'polypeptide(L)'
;MDKVTTLELFPKTQSHKKYRAALKKEKRKKRRRELARLRDSGLSQKEEEDPAIIEKQLNEEKLLELERQNLHDEWLLREQKAQEEFRIKKEKEETARKQEEEQELESGATWHNPEPPVEIRIMEKDRANCPFYSKTGACRFGDRCSRKHSFPTSSPTLLIKSMFTTFGMEQCGRDDYDPDANLEYSEEEIYQQFLDFYDDVLPEFKNVGKVIQFKVSCNLEPHLRGNVYVQYQS
;
A
#
# COMPACT_ATOMS: atom_id res chain seq x y z
N MET A 1 -59.17 -5.17 5.72
CA MET A 1 -58.92 -4.76 4.33
C MET A 1 -57.48 -4.29 4.25
N ASP A 2 -56.69 -5.09 3.55
CA ASP A 2 -55.27 -5.32 3.74
C ASP A 2 -54.39 -4.12 3.33
N LYS A 3 -53.41 -3.76 4.18
CA LYS A 3 -52.26 -2.97 3.74
C LYS A 3 -51.03 -3.86 3.81
N VAL A 4 -50.80 -4.53 2.69
CA VAL A 4 -49.64 -5.38 2.43
C VAL A 4 -48.36 -4.55 2.51
N THR A 5 -47.43 -5.12 3.27
CA THR A 5 -46.02 -4.80 3.50
C THR A 5 -45.28 -4.32 2.24
N THR A 6 -44.78 -3.09 2.24
CA THR A 6 -43.87 -2.53 1.22
C THR A 6 -42.39 -2.81 1.50
N LEU A 7 -42.07 -3.96 2.10
CA LEU A 7 -40.70 -4.41 2.39
C LEU A 7 -40.18 -5.51 1.43
N GLU A 8 -40.79 -5.67 0.26
CA GLU A 8 -40.42 -6.70 -0.71
C GLU A 8 -40.25 -6.05 -2.10
N LEU A 9 -39.11 -5.41 -2.36
CA LEU A 9 -38.81 -4.91 -3.71
C LEU A 9 -37.31 -4.85 -4.04
N PHE A 10 -36.46 -5.69 -3.45
CA PHE A 10 -35.10 -5.91 -3.99
C PHE A 10 -34.61 -7.36 -3.75
N PRO A 11 -34.19 -8.08 -4.81
CA PRO A 11 -33.71 -9.46 -4.68
C PRO A 11 -32.41 -9.54 -3.88
N LYS A 12 -32.37 -10.45 -2.89
CA LYS A 12 -31.32 -10.63 -1.86
C LYS A 12 -29.99 -11.23 -2.38
N THR A 13 -29.61 -11.00 -3.64
CA THR A 13 -28.37 -11.52 -4.24
C THR A 13 -27.59 -10.48 -5.04
N GLN A 14 -27.80 -9.18 -4.78
CA GLN A 14 -27.07 -8.12 -5.47
C GLN A 14 -25.83 -7.67 -4.68
N SER A 15 -24.65 -7.76 -5.32
CA SER A 15 -23.38 -7.17 -4.84
C SER A 15 -23.61 -5.77 -4.26
N HIS A 16 -23.00 -5.49 -3.10
CA HIS A 16 -23.09 -4.21 -2.37
C HIS A 16 -22.80 -2.99 -3.27
N LYS A 17 -21.98 -3.16 -4.32
CA LYS A 17 -21.71 -2.16 -5.36
C LYS A 17 -22.96 -1.80 -6.17
N LYS A 18 -23.78 -2.80 -6.56
CA LYS A 18 -25.04 -2.61 -7.29
C LYS A 18 -26.12 -1.96 -6.42
N TYR A 19 -26.18 -2.33 -5.14
CA TYR A 19 -27.07 -1.69 -4.16
C TYR A 19 -26.77 -0.19 -3.97
N ARG A 20 -25.50 0.16 -3.75
CA ARG A 20 -25.08 1.57 -3.63
C ARG A 20 -25.34 2.38 -4.91
N ALA A 21 -25.17 1.77 -6.09
CA ALA A 21 -25.46 2.41 -7.37
C ALA A 21 -26.97 2.69 -7.55
N ALA A 22 -27.84 1.74 -7.16
CA ALA A 22 -29.29 1.92 -7.20
C ALA A 22 -29.75 3.07 -6.28
N LEU A 23 -29.26 3.11 -5.03
CA LEU A 23 -29.54 4.20 -4.09
C LEU A 23 -29.08 5.57 -4.61
N LYS A 24 -27.89 5.66 -5.20
CA LYS A 24 -27.40 6.91 -5.81
C LYS A 24 -28.29 7.33 -6.99
N LYS A 25 -28.74 6.38 -7.82
CA LYS A 25 -29.65 6.64 -8.96
C LYS A 25 -31.01 7.16 -8.48
N GLU A 26 -31.56 6.58 -7.41
CA GLU A 26 -32.84 6.99 -6.83
C GLU A 26 -32.76 8.37 -6.17
N LYS A 27 -31.70 8.66 -5.40
CA LYS A 27 -31.44 10.02 -4.88
C LYS A 27 -31.34 11.07 -5.98
N ARG A 28 -30.67 10.78 -7.10
CA ARG A 28 -30.59 11.68 -8.27
C ARG A 28 -31.97 11.89 -8.90
N LYS A 29 -32.79 10.85 -9.01
CA LYS A 29 -34.17 10.93 -9.53
C LYS A 29 -35.07 11.77 -8.63
N LYS A 30 -34.96 11.63 -7.30
CA LYS A 30 -35.69 12.42 -6.32
C LYS A 30 -35.32 13.91 -6.42
N ARG A 31 -34.02 14.23 -6.44
CA ARG A 31 -33.55 15.61 -6.64
C ARG A 31 -34.03 16.25 -7.94
N ARG A 32 -34.02 15.50 -9.06
CA ARG A 32 -34.56 16.01 -10.34
C ARG A 32 -36.06 16.29 -10.28
N ARG A 33 -36.84 15.43 -9.61
CA ARG A 33 -38.28 15.66 -9.40
C ARG A 33 -38.55 16.87 -8.51
N GLU A 34 -37.76 17.04 -7.47
CA GLU A 34 -37.87 18.18 -6.54
C GLU A 34 -37.46 19.50 -7.20
N LEU A 35 -36.37 19.51 -7.98
CA LEU A 35 -35.98 20.65 -8.81
C LEU A 35 -37.03 21.00 -9.88
N ALA A 36 -37.63 19.99 -10.53
CA ALA A 36 -38.73 20.22 -11.47
C ALA A 36 -39.96 20.79 -10.76
N ARG A 37 -40.30 20.27 -9.58
CA ARG A 37 -41.39 20.78 -8.75
C ARG A 37 -41.13 22.22 -8.28
N LEU A 38 -39.89 22.56 -7.92
CA LEU A 38 -39.47 23.92 -7.56
C LEU A 38 -39.55 24.89 -8.76
N ARG A 39 -39.18 24.41 -9.95
CA ARG A 39 -39.31 25.16 -11.20
C ARG A 39 -40.78 25.41 -11.57
N ASP A 40 -41.64 24.42 -11.37
CA ASP A 40 -43.08 24.54 -11.61
C ASP A 40 -43.79 25.36 -10.52
N SER A 41 -43.34 25.32 -9.27
CA SER A 41 -43.84 26.21 -8.21
C SER A 41 -43.39 27.66 -8.41
N GLY A 42 -42.21 27.87 -9.00
CA GLY A 42 -41.73 29.21 -9.39
C GLY A 42 -42.52 29.86 -10.53
N LEU A 43 -43.42 29.12 -11.20
CA LEU A 43 -44.36 29.68 -12.19
C LEU A 43 -45.67 30.20 -11.56
N SER A 44 -45.88 30.04 -10.25
CA SER A 44 -47.11 30.46 -9.58
C SER A 44 -46.95 31.57 -8.52
N GLN A 45 -45.76 32.16 -8.36
CA GLN A 45 -45.57 33.36 -7.53
C GLN A 45 -44.73 34.39 -8.28
N LYS A 46 -45.38 35.17 -9.16
CA LYS A 46 -44.99 36.56 -9.38
C LYS A 46 -45.81 37.39 -8.40
N GLU A 47 -45.41 37.39 -7.14
CA GLU A 47 -45.75 38.47 -6.23
C GLU A 47 -44.62 39.49 -6.36
N GLU A 48 -44.94 40.72 -6.77
CA GLU A 48 -43.97 41.81 -6.79
C GLU A 48 -43.55 42.09 -5.35
N GLU A 49 -42.35 41.67 -4.97
CA GLU A 49 -41.79 41.97 -3.64
C GLU A 49 -41.48 43.46 -3.53
N ASP A 50 -41.91 44.07 -2.42
CA ASP A 50 -41.72 45.49 -2.08
C ASP A 50 -40.22 45.85 -2.13
N PRO A 51 -39.81 46.94 -2.84
CA PRO A 51 -38.42 47.37 -2.96
C PRO A 51 -37.65 47.45 -1.63
N ALA A 52 -38.33 47.79 -0.53
CA ALA A 52 -37.72 47.87 0.80
C ALA A 52 -37.35 46.49 1.38
N ILE A 53 -38.08 45.44 1.01
CA ILE A 53 -37.80 44.06 1.42
C ILE A 53 -36.60 43.52 0.64
N ILE A 54 -36.52 43.83 -0.65
CA ILE A 54 -35.38 43.45 -1.51
C ILE A 54 -34.08 44.10 -1.02
N GLU A 55 -34.11 45.39 -0.67
CA GLU A 55 -32.93 46.10 -0.14
C GLU A 55 -32.46 45.50 1.20
N LYS A 56 -33.40 45.14 2.08
CA LYS A 56 -33.08 44.50 3.36
C LYS A 56 -32.47 43.11 3.17
N GLN A 57 -33.04 42.29 2.29
CA GLN A 57 -32.49 40.97 1.94
C GLN A 57 -31.09 41.08 1.33
N LEU A 58 -30.86 42.05 0.44
CA LEU A 58 -29.55 42.29 -0.18
C LEU A 58 -28.49 42.72 0.85
N ASN A 59 -28.89 43.52 1.84
CA ASN A 59 -27.99 43.92 2.93
C ASN A 59 -27.70 42.76 3.90
N GLU A 60 -28.69 41.91 4.20
CA GLU A 60 -28.49 40.68 4.97
C GLU A 60 -27.57 39.70 4.23
N GLU A 61 -27.73 39.54 2.91
CA GLU A 61 -26.86 38.70 2.07
C GLU A 61 -25.41 39.23 2.05
N LYS A 62 -25.22 40.54 1.91
CA LYS A 62 -23.89 41.17 2.00
C LYS A 62 -23.25 40.98 3.37
N LEU A 63 -24.03 41.05 4.44
CA LEU A 63 -23.53 40.84 5.80
C LEU A 63 -23.09 39.38 5.99
N LEU A 64 -23.88 38.41 5.51
CA LEU A 64 -23.52 36.99 5.53
C LEU A 64 -22.30 36.69 4.66
N GLU A 65 -22.14 37.36 3.52
CA GLU A 65 -20.96 37.20 2.67
C GLU A 65 -19.69 37.77 3.33
N LEU A 66 -19.80 38.91 4.01
CA LEU A 66 -18.70 39.47 4.81
C LEU A 66 -18.34 38.55 5.98
N GLU A 67 -19.34 37.98 6.67
CA GLU A 67 -19.10 36.99 7.74
C GLU A 67 -18.42 35.73 7.19
N ARG A 68 -18.84 35.25 6.01
CA ARG A 68 -18.19 34.12 5.32
C ARG A 68 -16.74 34.43 4.96
N GLN A 69 -16.46 35.64 4.48
CA GLN A 69 -15.10 36.09 4.18
C GLN A 69 -14.25 36.15 5.45
N ASN A 70 -14.76 36.74 6.53
CA ASN A 70 -14.05 36.80 7.81
C ASN A 70 -13.74 35.41 8.37
N LEU A 71 -14.69 34.46 8.30
CA LEU A 71 -14.47 33.08 8.72
C LEU A 71 -13.44 32.36 7.84
N HIS A 72 -13.42 32.65 6.54
CA HIS A 72 -12.44 32.11 5.62
C HIS A 72 -11.03 32.64 5.91
N ASP A 73 -10.90 33.94 6.15
CA ASP A 73 -9.63 34.58 6.50
C ASP A 73 -9.12 34.08 7.85
N GLU A 74 -10.00 33.93 8.84
CA GLU A 74 -9.65 33.34 10.14
C GLU A 74 -9.18 31.89 9.97
N TRP A 75 -9.85 31.11 9.11
CA TRP A 75 -9.42 29.74 8.79
C TRP A 75 -8.05 29.71 8.12
N LEU A 76 -7.80 30.59 7.14
CA LEU A 76 -6.51 30.70 6.45
C LEU A 76 -5.38 31.09 7.42
N LEU A 77 -5.65 32.02 8.35
CA LEU A 77 -4.69 32.42 9.38
C LEU A 77 -4.37 31.27 10.34
N ARG A 78 -5.38 30.49 10.76
CA ARG A 78 -5.17 29.29 11.60
C ARG A 78 -4.34 28.24 10.86
N GLU A 79 -4.61 28.04 9.58
CA GLU A 79 -3.90 27.07 8.75
C GLU A 79 -2.43 27.48 8.57
N GLN A 80 -2.15 28.74 8.23
CA GLN A 80 -0.77 29.25 8.13
C GLN A 80 -0.02 29.13 9.45
N LYS A 81 -0.68 29.45 10.58
CA LYS A 81 -0.09 29.30 11.91
C LYS A 81 0.24 27.83 12.23
N ALA A 82 -0.67 26.90 11.92
CA ALA A 82 -0.43 25.47 12.10
C ALA A 82 0.75 24.97 11.26
N GLN A 83 0.89 25.45 10.02
CA GLN A 83 2.01 25.10 9.14
C GLN A 83 3.35 25.64 9.65
N GLU A 84 3.38 26.88 10.16
CA GLU A 84 4.60 27.45 10.75
C GLU A 84 4.98 26.74 12.06
N GLU A 85 4.01 26.45 12.93
CA GLU A 85 4.22 25.68 14.14
C GLU A 85 4.76 24.28 13.84
N PHE A 86 4.24 23.62 12.81
CA PHE A 86 4.75 22.33 12.35
C PHE A 86 6.18 22.41 11.84
N ARG A 87 6.51 23.45 11.04
CA ARG A 87 7.88 23.69 10.56
C ARG A 87 8.86 23.91 11.71
N ILE A 88 8.51 24.80 12.65
CA ILE A 88 9.34 25.09 13.84
C ILE A 88 9.51 23.84 14.69
N LYS A 89 8.45 23.05 14.88
CA LYS A 89 8.52 21.79 15.64
C LYS A 89 9.47 20.79 14.98
N LYS A 90 9.39 20.64 13.66
CA LYS A 90 10.25 19.73 12.89
C LYS A 90 11.72 20.15 12.98
N GLU A 91 12.02 21.44 12.88
CA GLU A 91 13.38 21.97 13.01
C GLU A 91 13.95 21.78 14.42
N LYS A 92 13.14 22.01 15.46
CA LYS A 92 13.51 21.72 16.86
C LYS A 92 13.78 20.23 17.10
N GLU A 93 12.98 19.36 16.52
CA GLU A 93 13.17 17.92 16.62
C GLU A 93 14.43 17.45 15.88
N GLU A 94 14.71 18.00 14.69
CA GLU A 94 15.93 17.69 13.95
C GLU A 94 17.20 18.18 14.67
N THR A 95 17.15 19.38 15.25
CA THR A 95 18.27 19.91 16.05
C THR A 95 18.48 19.12 17.33
N ALA A 96 17.41 18.70 18.02
CA ALA A 96 17.52 17.81 19.18
C ALA A 96 18.12 16.45 18.81
N ARG A 97 17.68 15.85 17.69
CA ARG A 97 18.23 14.56 17.20
C ARG A 97 19.72 14.66 16.88
N LYS A 98 20.16 15.75 16.24
CA LYS A 98 21.59 15.98 15.95
C LYS A 98 22.42 16.13 17.23
N GLN A 99 21.89 16.83 18.23
CA GLN A 99 22.55 16.96 19.54
C GLN A 99 22.64 15.62 20.28
N GLU A 100 21.59 14.80 20.21
CA GLU A 100 21.56 13.46 20.79
C GLU A 100 22.57 12.53 20.09
N GLU A 101 22.61 12.55 18.75
CA GLU A 101 23.60 11.79 17.96
C GLU A 101 25.05 12.23 18.26
N GLU A 102 25.31 13.54 18.38
CA GLU A 102 26.63 14.07 18.75
C GLU A 102 27.03 13.68 20.18
N GLN A 103 26.07 13.71 21.12
CA GLN A 103 26.27 13.26 22.50
C GLN A 103 26.50 11.74 22.59
N GLU A 104 25.81 10.93 21.80
CA GLU A 104 26.06 9.49 21.69
C GLU A 104 27.45 9.21 21.12
N LEU A 105 27.89 9.97 20.11
CA LEU A 105 29.21 9.83 19.50
C LEU A 105 30.34 10.24 20.46
N GLU A 106 30.14 11.27 21.27
CA GLU A 106 31.07 11.70 22.33
C GLU A 106 31.11 10.74 23.53
N SER A 107 29.99 10.05 23.83
CA SER A 107 29.90 9.11 24.95
C SER A 107 30.74 7.83 24.80
N GLY A 108 31.35 7.59 23.62
CA GLY A 108 32.46 6.65 23.44
C GLY A 108 32.17 5.17 23.76
N ALA A 109 30.92 4.79 24.03
CA ALA A 109 30.52 3.41 24.19
C ALA A 109 30.38 2.76 22.80
N THR A 110 31.50 2.20 22.33
CA THR A 110 31.54 1.38 21.12
C THR A 110 30.52 0.25 21.24
N TRP A 111 29.39 0.35 20.52
CA TRP A 111 28.30 -0.64 20.46
C TRP A 111 28.70 -2.01 19.87
N HIS A 112 30.00 -2.25 19.64
CA HIS A 112 30.49 -3.57 19.26
C HIS A 112 30.70 -4.44 20.49
N ASN A 113 29.95 -5.54 20.55
CA ASN A 113 30.28 -6.68 21.39
C ASN A 113 31.73 -7.10 21.09
N PRO A 114 32.62 -7.21 22.10
CA PRO A 114 34.01 -7.58 21.88
C PRO A 114 34.09 -8.92 21.13
N GLU A 115 35.08 -9.07 20.25
CA GLU A 115 35.26 -10.33 19.53
C GLU A 115 35.43 -11.49 20.53
N PRO A 116 34.65 -12.58 20.38
CA PRO A 116 34.72 -13.70 21.31
C PRO A 116 36.13 -14.33 21.30
N PRO A 117 36.66 -14.73 22.47
CA PRO A 117 38.00 -15.30 22.57
C PRO A 117 38.25 -16.46 21.60
N VAL A 118 39.40 -16.41 20.93
CA VAL A 118 39.78 -17.33 19.85
C VAL A 118 39.85 -18.80 20.31
N GLU A 119 40.05 -19.04 21.61
CA GLU A 119 40.14 -20.39 22.18
C GLU A 119 38.82 -21.18 22.14
N ILE A 120 37.67 -20.51 21.99
CA ILE A 120 36.36 -21.18 21.78
C ILE A 120 36.19 -21.65 20.32
N ARG A 121 37.06 -21.25 19.38
CA ARG A 121 36.94 -21.64 17.96
C ARG A 121 37.43 -23.05 17.65
N ILE A 122 38.11 -23.73 18.57
CA ILE A 122 38.77 -25.02 18.28
C ILE A 122 38.21 -26.15 19.16
N MET A 123 36.89 -26.36 19.16
CA MET A 123 36.29 -27.65 19.58
C MET A 123 34.96 -27.99 18.87
N GLU A 124 34.64 -27.40 17.71
CA GLU A 124 33.46 -27.85 16.95
C GLU A 124 33.83 -28.94 15.94
N LYS A 125 33.77 -30.17 16.44
CA LYS A 125 33.46 -31.35 15.62
C LYS A 125 32.21 -31.05 14.79
N ASP A 126 32.42 -30.83 13.49
CA ASP A 126 31.47 -30.89 12.38
C ASP A 126 30.08 -30.27 12.66
N ARG A 127 29.99 -28.93 12.58
CA ARG A 127 28.68 -28.24 12.55
C ARG A 127 27.83 -28.86 11.43
N ALA A 128 26.76 -29.56 11.81
CA ALA A 128 25.87 -30.24 10.88
C ALA A 128 25.41 -29.29 9.75
N ASN A 129 25.28 -29.83 8.54
CA ASN A 129 24.78 -29.07 7.39
C ASN A 129 23.38 -28.50 7.66
N CYS A 130 23.12 -27.31 7.13
CA CYS A 130 21.79 -26.72 7.20
C CYS A 130 20.81 -27.50 6.32
N PRO A 131 19.75 -28.12 6.87
CA PRO A 131 18.82 -28.94 6.09
C PRO A 131 17.98 -28.10 5.12
N PHE A 132 17.74 -26.83 5.46
CA PHE A 132 17.03 -25.90 4.58
C PHE A 132 17.90 -25.59 3.36
N TYR A 133 19.13 -25.12 3.59
CA TYR A 133 20.05 -24.80 2.50
C TYR A 133 20.43 -26.03 1.66
N SER A 134 20.67 -27.19 2.28
CA SER A 134 21.03 -28.40 1.53
C SER A 134 19.90 -28.90 0.63
N LYS A 135 18.64 -28.61 0.96
CA LYS A 135 17.47 -29.04 0.19
C LYS A 135 17.04 -28.00 -0.85
N THR A 136 17.04 -26.72 -0.49
CA THR A 136 16.45 -25.65 -1.32
C THR A 136 17.49 -24.67 -1.85
N GLY A 137 18.76 -24.75 -1.44
CA GLY A 137 19.77 -23.74 -1.77
C GLY A 137 19.55 -22.39 -1.08
N ALA A 138 18.56 -22.28 -0.19
CA ALA A 138 18.18 -21.03 0.48
C ALA A 138 17.88 -21.24 1.96
N CYS A 139 18.26 -20.27 2.80
CA CYS A 139 18.01 -20.29 4.24
C CYS A 139 17.61 -18.90 4.73
N ARG A 140 16.60 -18.82 5.60
CA ARG A 140 16.14 -17.56 6.23
C ARG A 140 17.23 -16.80 6.99
N PHE A 141 18.25 -17.51 7.46
CA PHE A 141 19.34 -16.92 8.22
C PHE A 141 20.52 -16.48 7.34
N GLY A 142 20.52 -16.84 6.05
CA GLY A 142 21.60 -16.51 5.13
C GLY A 142 22.98 -16.88 5.71
N ASP A 143 23.89 -15.92 5.72
CA ASP A 143 25.25 -16.11 6.25
C ASP A 143 25.32 -16.11 7.78
N ARG A 144 24.26 -15.66 8.46
CA ARG A 144 24.14 -15.73 9.93
C ARG A 144 23.64 -17.08 10.42
N CYS A 145 23.53 -18.08 9.53
CA CYS A 145 23.10 -19.40 9.94
C CYS A 145 24.15 -20.06 10.85
N SER A 146 23.71 -20.65 11.96
CA SER A 146 24.59 -21.43 12.84
C SER A 146 25.07 -22.74 12.21
N ARG A 147 24.44 -23.19 11.11
CA ARG A 147 24.72 -24.44 10.40
C ARG A 147 25.52 -24.18 9.12
N LYS A 148 26.24 -25.20 8.64
CA LYS A 148 27.09 -25.08 7.44
C LYS A 148 26.25 -25.00 6.15
N HIS A 149 26.52 -23.97 5.34
CA HIS A 149 26.04 -23.83 3.96
C HIS A 149 27.16 -24.24 2.99
N SER A 150 26.85 -25.10 2.01
CA SER A 150 27.82 -25.61 1.04
C SER A 150 27.56 -24.97 -0.32
N PHE A 151 28.47 -24.12 -0.78
CA PHE A 151 28.38 -23.46 -2.09
C PHE A 151 29.29 -24.20 -3.08
N PRO A 152 28.78 -25.20 -3.82
CA PRO A 152 29.61 -25.92 -4.78
C PRO A 152 30.07 -24.99 -5.90
N THR A 153 31.34 -25.06 -6.29
CA THR A 153 31.88 -24.28 -7.41
C THR A 153 31.30 -24.72 -8.75
N SER A 154 30.81 -25.96 -8.85
CA SER A 154 30.15 -26.50 -10.03
C SER A 154 28.95 -27.35 -9.59
N SER A 155 27.78 -27.08 -10.17
CA SER A 155 26.57 -27.87 -9.98
C SER A 155 25.74 -27.88 -11.26
N PRO A 156 24.99 -28.96 -11.53
CA PRO A 156 24.08 -29.02 -12.68
C PRO A 156 22.86 -28.10 -12.51
N THR A 157 22.56 -27.69 -11.28
CA THR A 157 21.46 -26.78 -10.96
C THR A 157 22.02 -25.42 -10.56
N LEU A 158 21.54 -24.37 -11.23
CA LEU A 158 21.80 -22.96 -10.95
C LEU A 158 20.61 -22.37 -10.17
N LEU A 159 20.90 -21.54 -9.17
CA LEU A 159 19.91 -20.76 -8.43
C LEU A 159 20.18 -19.28 -8.63
N ILE A 160 19.19 -18.55 -9.14
CA ILE A 160 19.20 -17.09 -9.26
C ILE A 160 18.20 -16.54 -8.26
N LYS A 161 18.71 -15.76 -7.30
CA LYS A 161 17.90 -15.23 -6.21
C LYS A 161 17.05 -14.06 -6.70
N SER A 162 15.77 -14.06 -6.34
CA SER A 162 14.87 -12.92 -6.56
C SER A 162 14.83 -12.39 -8.01
N MET A 163 14.89 -13.29 -8.99
CA MET A 163 14.87 -12.92 -10.41
C MET A 163 13.44 -12.59 -10.90
N PHE A 164 12.42 -13.22 -10.29
CA PHE A 164 11.02 -12.93 -10.59
C PHE A 164 10.32 -12.32 -9.39
N THR A 165 10.04 -11.02 -9.44
CA THR A 165 9.32 -10.31 -8.37
C THR A 165 8.13 -9.58 -8.95
N THR A 166 6.95 -9.78 -8.38
CA THR A 166 5.74 -9.02 -8.71
C THR A 166 5.35 -8.12 -7.54
N PHE A 167 4.64 -7.03 -7.82
CA PHE A 167 4.15 -6.10 -6.80
C PHE A 167 3.30 -6.82 -5.73
N GLY A 168 2.52 -7.85 -6.13
CA GLY A 168 1.77 -8.69 -5.20
C GLY A 168 2.63 -9.51 -4.24
N MET A 169 3.85 -9.89 -4.64
CA MET A 169 4.79 -10.62 -3.77
C MET A 169 5.59 -9.71 -2.83
N GLU A 170 5.61 -8.40 -3.12
CA GLU A 170 6.40 -7.41 -2.38
C GLU A 170 5.70 -6.89 -1.11
N GLN A 171 4.40 -7.13 -0.97
CA GLN A 171 3.52 -6.53 0.04
C GLN A 171 3.73 -7.00 1.50
N CYS A 172 4.79 -7.74 1.81
CA CYS A 172 4.99 -8.31 3.15
C CYS A 172 5.44 -7.29 4.23
N GLY A 173 5.27 -5.98 4.01
CA GLY A 173 5.73 -4.95 4.95
C GLY A 173 5.29 -3.51 4.66
N ARG A 174 4.13 -3.29 4.02
CA ARG A 174 3.55 -1.94 3.95
C ARG A 174 2.43 -1.77 4.98
N ASP A 175 2.48 -0.63 5.64
CA ASP A 175 1.56 -0.18 6.67
C ASP A 175 0.11 -0.21 6.19
N ASP A 176 -0.78 -0.67 7.06
CA ASP A 176 -2.21 -0.99 6.88
C ASP A 176 -3.10 0.23 6.51
N TYR A 177 -2.49 1.34 6.10
CA TYR A 177 -3.13 2.62 5.83
C TYR A 177 -3.71 2.76 4.41
N ASP A 178 -3.44 1.79 3.53
CA ASP A 178 -4.00 1.74 2.18
C ASP A 178 -4.96 0.54 2.00
N PRO A 179 -6.27 0.72 2.26
CA PRO A 179 -7.27 -0.33 2.03
C PRO A 179 -7.45 -0.70 0.56
N ASP A 180 -6.84 0.04 -0.38
CA ASP A 180 -6.86 -0.23 -1.81
C ASP A 180 -5.62 -1.04 -2.29
N ALA A 181 -4.56 -1.18 -1.49
CA ALA A 181 -3.35 -1.92 -1.87
C ALA A 181 -3.57 -3.42 -2.18
N ASN A 182 -4.60 -4.03 -1.57
CA ASN A 182 -5.03 -5.40 -1.85
C ASN A 182 -5.99 -5.52 -3.05
N LEU A 183 -6.44 -4.40 -3.63
CA LEU A 183 -7.35 -4.35 -4.78
C LEU A 183 -6.62 -4.15 -6.12
N GLU A 184 -5.30 -3.95 -6.10
CA GLU A 184 -4.55 -3.56 -7.30
C GLU A 184 -4.21 -4.71 -8.26
N TYR A 185 -4.34 -5.99 -7.86
CA TYR A 185 -3.96 -7.10 -8.74
C TYR A 185 -4.88 -8.31 -8.58
N SER A 186 -5.42 -8.80 -9.69
CA SER A 186 -6.10 -10.10 -9.73
C SER A 186 -5.07 -11.22 -9.94
N GLU A 187 -5.38 -12.44 -9.49
CA GLU A 187 -4.48 -13.60 -9.66
C GLU A 187 -4.14 -13.84 -11.14
N GLU A 188 -5.07 -13.49 -12.05
CA GLU A 188 -4.89 -13.59 -13.49
C GLU A 188 -3.79 -12.67 -14.02
N GLU A 189 -3.65 -11.44 -13.50
CA GLU A 189 -2.60 -10.51 -13.91
C GLU A 189 -1.22 -10.97 -13.47
N ILE A 190 -1.11 -11.54 -12.27
CA ILE A 190 0.14 -12.12 -11.75
C ILE A 190 0.57 -13.30 -12.62
N TYR A 191 -0.38 -14.15 -13.03
CA TYR A 191 -0.09 -15.26 -13.93
C TYR A 191 0.37 -14.78 -15.31
N GLN A 192 -0.25 -13.72 -15.85
CA GLN A 192 0.18 -13.15 -17.13
C GLN A 192 1.61 -12.58 -17.03
N GLN A 193 1.94 -11.85 -15.96
CA GLN A 193 3.30 -11.37 -15.72
C GLN A 193 4.31 -12.52 -15.62
N PHE A 194 3.92 -13.65 -15.02
CA PHE A 194 4.75 -14.85 -14.98
C PHE A 194 4.97 -15.45 -16.37
N LEU A 195 3.93 -15.52 -17.21
CA LEU A 195 4.05 -16.01 -18.58
C LEU A 195 5.00 -15.14 -19.40
N ASP A 196 4.82 -13.82 -19.34
CA ASP A 196 5.67 -12.87 -20.05
C ASP A 196 7.14 -13.03 -19.62
N PHE A 197 7.38 -13.15 -18.31
CA PHE A 197 8.71 -13.45 -17.75
C PHE A 197 9.26 -14.79 -18.24
N TYR A 198 8.44 -15.85 -18.21
CA TYR A 198 8.87 -17.20 -18.60
C TYR A 198 9.26 -17.26 -20.08
N ASP A 199 8.50 -16.59 -20.94
CA ASP A 199 8.74 -16.57 -22.38
C ASP A 199 9.95 -15.70 -22.76
N ASP A 200 10.27 -14.67 -21.99
CA ASP A 200 11.47 -13.86 -22.16
C ASP A 200 12.74 -14.58 -21.67
N VAL A 201 12.66 -15.22 -20.50
CA VAL A 201 13.84 -15.72 -19.78
C VAL A 201 14.24 -17.15 -20.16
N LEU A 202 13.27 -18.03 -20.42
CA LEU A 202 13.58 -19.43 -20.75
C LEU A 202 14.44 -19.58 -22.02
N PRO A 203 14.20 -18.84 -23.13
CA PRO A 203 15.04 -18.94 -24.32
C PRO A 203 16.52 -18.61 -24.05
N GLU A 204 16.79 -17.61 -23.21
CA GLU A 204 18.15 -17.23 -22.84
C GLU A 204 18.90 -18.38 -22.17
N PHE A 205 18.25 -19.09 -21.24
CA PHE A 205 18.87 -20.25 -20.60
C PHE A 205 19.05 -21.43 -21.55
N LYS A 206 18.13 -21.61 -22.52
CA LYS A 206 18.25 -22.64 -23.57
C LYS A 206 19.39 -22.35 -24.55
N ASN A 207 19.76 -21.09 -24.75
CA ASN A 207 20.86 -20.70 -25.62
C ASN A 207 22.22 -21.13 -25.03
N VAL A 208 22.36 -21.06 -23.70
CA VAL A 208 23.60 -21.47 -23.00
C VAL A 208 23.77 -22.99 -22.97
N GLY A 209 22.67 -23.74 -22.89
CA GLY A 209 22.72 -25.20 -22.83
C GLY A 209 21.35 -25.84 -22.71
N LYS A 210 21.31 -27.17 -22.67
CA LYS A 210 20.05 -27.90 -22.60
C LYS A 210 19.45 -27.87 -21.18
N VAL A 211 18.41 -27.06 -21.01
CA VAL A 211 17.63 -26.96 -19.77
C VAL A 211 16.70 -28.16 -19.60
N ILE A 212 16.84 -28.89 -18.49
CA ILE A 212 15.95 -30.00 -18.09
C ILE A 212 14.78 -29.47 -17.25
N GLN A 213 15.07 -28.54 -16.33
CA GLN A 213 14.08 -28.01 -15.41
C GLN A 213 14.26 -26.52 -15.25
N PHE A 214 13.17 -25.78 -15.40
CA PHE A 214 13.07 -24.36 -15.08
C PHE A 214 11.94 -24.19 -14.09
N LYS A 215 12.25 -23.72 -12.88
CA LYS A 215 11.27 -23.54 -11.80
C LYS A 215 11.44 -22.17 -11.17
N VAL A 216 10.33 -21.53 -10.87
CA VAL A 216 10.30 -20.23 -10.21
C VAL A 216 9.53 -20.37 -8.90
N SER A 217 10.08 -19.83 -7.81
CA SER A 217 9.45 -19.84 -6.49
C SER A 217 8.54 -18.62 -6.31
N CYS A 218 7.24 -18.87 -6.17
CA CYS A 218 6.23 -17.87 -5.83
C CYS A 218 6.06 -17.70 -4.30
N ASN A 219 7.15 -17.78 -3.53
CA ASN A 219 7.11 -17.64 -2.07
C ASN A 219 7.06 -16.15 -1.66
N LEU A 220 6.36 -15.83 -0.55
CA LEU A 220 6.38 -14.48 0.01
C LEU A 220 7.63 -14.20 0.84
N GLU A 221 8.26 -15.22 1.41
CA GLU A 221 9.42 -15.06 2.29
C GLU A 221 10.67 -14.53 1.55
N PRO A 222 11.39 -13.51 2.08
CA PRO A 222 12.48 -12.85 1.36
C PRO A 222 13.60 -13.78 0.87
N HIS A 223 13.85 -14.88 1.58
CA HIS A 223 14.91 -15.83 1.25
C HIS A 223 14.54 -16.82 0.13
N LEU A 224 13.25 -16.96 -0.21
CA LEU A 224 12.74 -17.85 -1.25
C LEU A 224 12.00 -17.11 -2.38
N ARG A 225 11.58 -15.87 -2.14
CA ARG A 225 10.80 -15.05 -3.06
C ARG A 225 11.50 -14.89 -4.39
N GLY A 226 10.82 -15.24 -5.47
CA GLY A 226 11.31 -15.02 -6.82
C GLY A 226 12.53 -15.83 -7.21
N ASN A 227 12.92 -16.83 -6.43
CA ASN A 227 14.08 -17.66 -6.73
C ASN A 227 13.80 -18.50 -7.97
N VAL A 228 14.73 -18.46 -8.93
CA VAL A 228 14.67 -19.24 -10.16
C VAL A 228 15.71 -20.36 -10.10
N TYR A 229 15.26 -21.58 -10.30
CA TYR A 229 16.07 -22.79 -10.33
C TYR A 229 16.13 -23.31 -11.77
N VAL A 230 17.34 -23.38 -12.31
CA VAL A 230 17.60 -23.86 -13.67
C VAL A 230 18.50 -25.08 -13.58
N GLN A 231 18.00 -26.24 -13.99
CA GLN A 231 18.80 -27.46 -14.07
C GLN A 231 19.20 -27.72 -15.52
N TYR A 232 20.51 -27.85 -15.75
CA TYR A 232 21.08 -28.21 -17.03
C TYR A 232 21.32 -29.71 -17.16
N GLN A 233 21.35 -30.19 -18.39
CA GLN A 233 21.88 -31.51 -18.70
C GLN A 233 23.41 -31.49 -18.48
N SER A 234 23.86 -32.34 -17.54
CA SER A 234 25.29 -32.56 -17.26
C SER A 234 26.00 -33.26 -18.42
#